data_AF-B5JMY7-F1
#
_entry.id   AF-B5JMY7-F1
#
_cell.length_a   1.000
_cell.length_b   1.000
_cell.length_c   1.000
_cell.angle_alpha   90.00
_cell.angle_beta   90.00
_cell.angle_gamma   90.00
#
_symmetry.space_group_name_H-M   'P 1'
#
loop_
_entity.id
_entity.type
_entity.pdbx_description
1 polymer ?
#
loop_
_entity_poly.entity_id
_entity_poly.type
_entity_poly.pdbx_seq_one_letter_code
_entity_poly.pdbx_strand_id
1 'polypeptide(L)'
;MTLRRAPLIAVFLINSLIPYAATAQELDVLKDTTHRWIQTRNRISKDKSDWIAEKELLQGSIDTLTSTEEIFTDNVEILQMQSSDLAKKIEEANSQVASFVQTNEFIKSHVTVYEKRIQDLAKRLPTPLVDEIRPLLRKIPSEENDSTPTPNRLQNVIAISTLIDEFNNDLTLAHTIKTLEDGSAIEVRVLYWGLAGAYASNTDGTNAWIITPAQGEWTWNDALDNAPAIKRLFDVYDKSVDPALVQIPFSFHSEGGVE
;
A
#
# COMPACT_ATOMS: atom_id res chain seq x y z
N MET A 1 -117.36 -104.97 -31.18
CA MET A 1 -116.14 -105.82 -31.30
C MET A 1 -115.11 -105.26 -30.31
N THR A 2 -114.75 -105.95 -29.23
CA THR A 2 -113.59 -106.89 -29.14
C THR A 2 -112.27 -106.23 -29.63
N LEU A 3 -111.12 -106.22 -28.95
CA LEU A 3 -110.58 -106.81 -27.70
C LEU A 3 -109.24 -106.02 -27.43
N ARG A 4 -108.44 -106.09 -26.36
CA ARG A 4 -108.38 -106.86 -25.09
C ARG A 4 -107.50 -106.06 -24.08
N ARG A 5 -107.96 -105.94 -22.82
CA ARG A 5 -107.23 -106.10 -21.52
C ARG A 5 -105.68 -106.23 -21.54
N ALA A 6 -104.86 -105.82 -20.55
CA ALA A 6 -105.03 -105.16 -19.23
C ALA A 6 -103.59 -104.89 -18.62
N PRO A 7 -103.32 -104.75 -17.28
CA PRO A 7 -102.90 -103.46 -16.69
C PRO A 7 -101.71 -103.56 -15.68
N LEU A 8 -101.63 -102.60 -14.73
CA LEU A 8 -100.88 -102.60 -13.44
C LEU A 8 -99.37 -102.30 -13.58
N ILE A 9 -98.65 -101.58 -12.69
CA ILE A 9 -98.84 -100.96 -11.35
C ILE A 9 -97.70 -99.91 -11.22
N ALA A 10 -97.64 -98.88 -10.35
CA ALA A 10 -98.58 -97.97 -9.66
C ALA A 10 -97.72 -96.96 -8.82
N VAL A 11 -98.29 -95.82 -8.35
CA VAL A 11 -98.06 -95.22 -7.00
C VAL A 11 -96.62 -94.79 -6.59
N PHE A 12 -96.27 -93.61 -6.03
CA PHE A 12 -96.90 -92.37 -5.51
C PHE A 12 -95.82 -91.25 -5.71
N LEU A 13 -96.06 -89.97 -5.98
CA LEU A 13 -96.88 -88.95 -5.29
C LEU A 13 -96.47 -88.66 -3.81
N ILE A 14 -95.50 -87.75 -3.62
CA ILE A 14 -95.61 -86.66 -2.62
C ILE A 14 -95.07 -85.39 -3.29
N ASN A 15 -95.90 -84.35 -3.38
CA ASN A 15 -95.53 -83.05 -3.89
C ASN A 15 -95.93 -82.00 -2.84
N SER A 16 -94.97 -81.48 -2.09
CA SER A 16 -95.19 -80.50 -1.02
C SER A 16 -94.74 -79.11 -1.46
N LEU A 17 -95.71 -78.21 -1.65
CA LEU A 17 -95.43 -76.79 -1.87
C LEU A 17 -94.69 -76.19 -0.67
N ILE A 18 -93.59 -75.49 -0.95
CA ILE A 18 -93.01 -74.45 -0.07
C ILE A 18 -92.84 -73.20 -0.95
N PRO A 19 -93.26 -71.99 -0.50
CA PRO A 19 -93.33 -70.82 -1.36
C PRO A 19 -91.94 -70.26 -1.69
N TYR A 20 -91.55 -70.31 -2.97
CA TYR A 20 -90.28 -69.80 -3.46
C TYR A 20 -90.42 -68.34 -3.92
N ALA A 21 -90.45 -67.41 -2.95
CA ALA A 21 -90.63 -65.97 -3.20
C ALA A 21 -89.81 -65.08 -2.23
N ALA A 22 -88.52 -65.35 -2.09
CA ALA A 22 -87.59 -64.51 -1.29
C ALA A 22 -86.15 -64.43 -1.83
N THR A 23 -85.76 -65.28 -2.79
CA THR A 23 -84.35 -65.47 -3.18
C THR A 23 -83.76 -64.34 -4.04
N ALA A 24 -84.58 -63.56 -4.74
CA ALA A 24 -84.10 -62.42 -5.53
C ALA A 24 -83.60 -61.26 -4.65
N GLN A 25 -84.34 -60.93 -3.59
CA GLN A 25 -84.02 -59.82 -2.70
C GLN A 25 -82.72 -60.08 -1.91
N GLU A 26 -82.55 -61.30 -1.39
CA GLU A 26 -81.33 -61.70 -0.67
C GLU A 26 -80.10 -61.75 -1.59
N LEU A 27 -80.28 -62.21 -2.84
CA LEU A 27 -79.21 -62.25 -3.84
C LEU A 27 -78.73 -60.83 -4.22
N ASP A 28 -79.63 -59.88 -4.36
CA ASP A 28 -79.26 -58.49 -4.67
C ASP A 28 -78.64 -57.76 -3.46
N VAL A 29 -79.08 -58.06 -2.23
CA VAL A 29 -78.41 -57.60 -0.99
C VAL A 29 -77.00 -58.19 -0.86
N LEU A 30 -76.80 -59.45 -1.23
CA LEU A 30 -75.48 -60.09 -1.24
C LEU A 30 -74.55 -59.47 -2.30
N LYS A 31 -75.07 -59.16 -3.50
CA LYS A 31 -74.34 -58.45 -4.56
C LYS A 31 -73.97 -57.03 -4.12
N ASP A 32 -74.89 -56.26 -3.54
CA ASP A 32 -74.60 -54.91 -3.02
C ASP A 32 -73.54 -54.96 -1.92
N THR A 33 -73.68 -55.87 -0.95
CA THR A 33 -72.71 -56.04 0.14
C THR A 33 -71.32 -56.42 -0.40
N THR A 34 -71.26 -57.32 -1.39
CA THR A 34 -70.02 -57.69 -2.07
C THR A 34 -69.42 -56.52 -2.86
N HIS A 35 -70.25 -55.76 -3.57
CA HIS A 35 -69.82 -54.58 -4.34
C HIS A 35 -69.26 -53.50 -3.42
N ARG A 36 -69.95 -53.19 -2.32
CA ARG A 36 -69.50 -52.25 -1.28
C ARG A 36 -68.24 -52.73 -0.57
N TRP A 37 -68.08 -54.04 -0.36
CA TRP A 37 -66.84 -54.62 0.17
C TRP A 37 -65.67 -54.45 -0.81
N ILE A 38 -65.87 -54.71 -2.11
CA ILE A 38 -64.87 -54.47 -3.16
C ILE A 38 -64.52 -52.98 -3.25
N GLN A 39 -65.52 -52.08 -3.26
CA GLN A 39 -65.30 -50.63 -3.24
C GLN A 39 -64.49 -50.20 -2.02
N THR A 40 -64.83 -50.69 -0.83
CA THR A 40 -64.11 -50.40 0.42
C THR A 40 -62.69 -50.93 0.37
N ARG A 41 -62.47 -52.14 -0.16
CA ARG A 41 -61.15 -52.74 -0.32
C ARG A 41 -60.29 -51.96 -1.32
N ASN A 42 -60.86 -51.52 -2.43
CA ASN A 42 -60.19 -50.69 -3.44
C ASN A 42 -59.84 -49.31 -2.87
N ARG A 43 -60.75 -48.69 -2.11
CA ARG A 43 -60.49 -47.43 -1.41
C ARG A 43 -59.35 -47.58 -0.40
N ILE A 44 -59.40 -48.58 0.48
CA ILE A 44 -58.31 -48.87 1.44
C ILE A 44 -56.99 -49.12 0.70
N SER A 45 -57.00 -49.81 -0.45
CA SER A 45 -55.80 -50.04 -1.25
C SER A 45 -55.26 -48.75 -1.85
N LYS A 46 -56.13 -47.85 -2.30
CA LYS A 46 -55.75 -46.53 -2.81
C LYS A 46 -55.23 -45.64 -1.68
N ASP A 47 -56.00 -45.46 -0.61
CA ASP A 47 -55.63 -44.65 0.55
C ASP A 47 -54.29 -45.12 1.14
N LYS A 48 -54.00 -46.43 1.15
CA LYS A 48 -52.69 -46.99 1.53
C LYS A 48 -51.57 -46.65 0.52
N SER A 49 -51.85 -46.70 -0.78
CA SER A 49 -50.88 -46.36 -1.82
C SER A 49 -50.53 -44.88 -1.79
N ASP A 50 -51.55 -44.02 -1.68
CA ASP A 50 -51.42 -42.58 -1.60
C ASP A 50 -50.65 -42.19 -0.31
N TRP A 51 -50.95 -42.82 0.83
CA TRP A 51 -50.20 -42.63 2.07
C TRP A 51 -48.72 -43.05 1.99
N ILE A 52 -48.41 -44.15 1.29
CA ILE A 52 -47.01 -44.56 1.07
C ILE A 52 -46.27 -43.52 0.22
N ALA A 53 -46.89 -43.05 -0.87
CA ALA A 53 -46.30 -42.05 -1.75
C ALA A 53 -46.12 -40.68 -1.06
N GLU A 54 -47.11 -40.24 -0.28
CA GLU A 54 -47.01 -39.00 0.51
C GLU A 54 -45.93 -39.12 1.60
N LYS A 55 -45.83 -40.28 2.28
CA LYS A 55 -44.75 -40.53 3.24
C LYS A 55 -43.37 -40.49 2.59
N GLU A 56 -43.20 -41.08 1.41
CA GLU A 56 -41.94 -41.07 0.66
C GLU A 56 -41.56 -39.65 0.22
N LEU A 57 -42.53 -38.87 -0.28
CA LEU A 57 -42.35 -37.46 -0.63
C LEU A 57 -41.97 -36.59 0.58
N LEU A 58 -42.63 -36.79 1.73
CA LEU A 58 -42.31 -36.08 2.97
C LEU A 58 -40.93 -36.46 3.49
N GLN A 59 -40.54 -37.74 3.42
CA GLN A 59 -39.20 -38.18 3.81
C GLN A 59 -38.13 -37.53 2.92
N GLY A 60 -38.27 -37.58 1.59
CA GLY A 60 -37.34 -36.92 0.68
C GLY A 60 -37.27 -35.40 0.86
N SER A 61 -38.37 -34.77 1.27
CA SER A 61 -38.41 -33.35 1.63
C SER A 61 -37.63 -33.06 2.93
N ILE A 62 -37.79 -33.91 3.95
CA ILE A 62 -37.03 -33.84 5.22
C ILE A 62 -35.54 -34.02 4.94
N ASP A 63 -35.17 -35.07 4.21
CA ASP A 63 -33.76 -35.38 3.89
C ASP A 63 -33.09 -34.22 3.12
N THR A 64 -33.81 -33.61 2.16
CA THR A 64 -33.34 -32.44 1.41
C THR A 64 -33.17 -31.21 2.30
N LEU A 65 -34.14 -30.94 3.20
CA LEU A 65 -34.08 -29.82 4.13
C LEU A 65 -32.94 -29.98 5.15
N THR A 66 -32.75 -31.18 5.69
CA THR A 66 -31.64 -31.49 6.62
C THR A 66 -30.27 -31.32 5.95
N SER A 67 -30.09 -31.81 4.72
CA SER A 67 -28.85 -31.58 3.97
C SER A 67 -28.64 -30.10 3.65
N THR A 68 -29.72 -29.35 3.40
CA THR A 68 -29.65 -27.90 3.17
C THR A 68 -29.27 -27.13 4.45
N GLU A 69 -29.78 -27.55 5.62
CA GLU A 69 -29.43 -26.99 6.93
C GLU A 69 -27.95 -27.23 7.29
N GLU A 70 -27.43 -28.43 7.02
CA GLU A 70 -26.00 -28.77 7.16
C GLU A 70 -25.13 -27.86 6.28
N ILE A 71 -25.45 -27.75 4.98
CA ILE A 71 -24.74 -26.87 4.04
C ILE A 71 -24.79 -25.40 4.48
N PHE A 72 -25.93 -24.90 4.99
CA PHE A 72 -26.00 -23.52 5.50
C PHE A 72 -25.17 -23.33 6.77
N THR A 73 -25.10 -24.34 7.65
CA THR A 73 -24.30 -24.30 8.88
C THR A 73 -22.80 -24.22 8.55
N ASP A 74 -22.31 -25.10 7.66
CA ASP A 74 -20.94 -25.08 7.16
C ASP A 74 -20.58 -23.73 6.51
N ASN A 75 -21.47 -23.20 5.66
CA ASN A 75 -21.26 -21.90 5.03
C ASN A 75 -21.19 -20.75 6.05
N VAL A 76 -21.99 -20.80 7.12
CA VAL A 76 -21.93 -19.81 8.21
C VAL A 76 -20.60 -19.91 8.96
N GLU A 77 -20.10 -21.11 9.26
CA GLU A 77 -18.79 -21.30 9.90
C GLU A 77 -17.64 -20.79 9.01
N ILE A 78 -17.65 -21.13 7.73
CA ILE A 78 -16.66 -20.64 6.74
C ILE A 78 -16.67 -19.12 6.66
N LEU A 79 -17.85 -18.50 6.58
CA LEU A 79 -17.98 -17.04 6.52
C LEU A 79 -17.55 -16.36 7.82
N GLN A 80 -17.80 -16.97 8.99
CA GLN A 80 -17.28 -16.48 10.28
C GLN A 80 -15.76 -16.55 10.34
N MET A 81 -15.16 -17.65 9.88
CA MET A 81 -13.71 -17.81 9.82
C MET A 81 -13.06 -16.79 8.88
N GLN A 82 -13.64 -16.60 7.69
CA GLN A 82 -13.19 -15.58 6.73
C GLN A 82 -13.34 -14.15 7.28
N SER A 83 -14.45 -13.85 7.95
CA SER A 83 -14.66 -12.55 8.61
C SER A 83 -13.63 -12.27 9.71
N SER A 84 -13.25 -13.31 10.48
CA SER A 84 -12.21 -13.22 11.51
C SER A 84 -10.81 -12.98 10.92
N ASP A 85 -10.46 -13.68 9.84
CA ASP A 85 -9.20 -13.46 9.10
C ASP A 85 -9.14 -12.06 8.45
N LEU A 86 -10.24 -11.60 7.84
CA LEU A 86 -10.35 -10.24 7.31
C LEU A 86 -10.24 -9.18 8.40
N ALA A 87 -10.85 -9.38 9.57
CA ALA A 87 -10.74 -8.47 10.71
C ALA A 87 -9.28 -8.35 11.20
N LYS A 88 -8.54 -9.46 11.27
CA LYS A 88 -7.10 -9.45 11.59
C LYS A 88 -6.29 -8.68 10.54
N LYS A 89 -6.53 -8.92 9.25
CA LYS A 89 -5.85 -8.21 8.15
C LYS A 89 -6.14 -6.70 8.15
N ILE A 90 -7.35 -6.30 8.50
CA ILE A 90 -7.71 -4.88 8.67
C ILE A 90 -6.93 -4.27 9.85
N GLU A 91 -6.85 -4.96 10.99
CA GLU A 91 -6.10 -4.49 12.17
C GLU A 91 -4.58 -4.40 11.88
N GLU A 92 -4.01 -5.42 11.24
CA GLU A 92 -2.61 -5.42 10.80
C GLU A 92 -2.32 -4.26 9.82
N ALA A 93 -3.21 -4.03 8.84
CA ALA A 93 -3.08 -2.92 7.89
C ALA A 93 -3.20 -1.55 8.57
N ASN A 94 -4.14 -1.38 9.51
CA ASN A 94 -4.31 -0.15 10.28
C ASN A 94 -3.07 0.14 11.13
N SER A 95 -2.51 -0.89 11.79
CA SER A 95 -1.27 -0.80 12.57
C SER A 95 -0.07 -0.39 11.68
N GLN A 96 0.06 -0.99 10.49
CA GLN A 96 1.08 -0.59 9.52
C GLN A 96 0.90 0.87 9.07
N VAL A 97 -0.32 1.29 8.71
CA VAL A 97 -0.64 2.68 8.34
C VAL A 97 -0.27 3.65 9.47
N ALA A 98 -0.61 3.34 10.72
CA ALA A 98 -0.22 4.16 11.87
C ALA A 98 1.31 4.29 12.00
N SER A 99 2.05 3.19 11.83
CA SER A 99 3.52 3.19 11.86
C SER A 99 4.14 4.02 10.72
N PHE A 100 3.55 4.00 9.52
CA PHE A 100 4.00 4.80 8.39
C PHE A 100 3.70 6.29 8.59
N VAL A 101 2.54 6.65 9.15
CA VAL A 101 2.20 8.03 9.49
C VAL A 101 3.18 8.58 10.53
N GLN A 102 3.47 7.83 11.60
CA GLN A 102 4.45 8.22 12.62
C GLN A 102 5.86 8.41 12.02
N THR A 103 6.28 7.47 11.17
CA THR A 103 7.60 7.54 10.50
C THR A 103 7.69 8.73 9.55
N ASN A 104 6.62 9.04 8.80
CA ASN A 104 6.59 10.17 7.88
C ASN A 104 6.63 11.52 8.61
N GLU A 105 5.88 11.70 9.71
CA GLU A 105 5.97 12.92 10.53
C GLU A 105 7.35 13.07 11.19
N PHE A 106 7.96 11.97 11.65
CA PHE A 106 9.34 11.97 12.13
C PHE A 106 10.32 12.46 11.05
N ILE A 107 10.28 11.88 9.84
CA ILE A 107 11.12 12.31 8.71
C ILE A 107 10.86 13.78 8.36
N LYS A 108 9.59 14.21 8.27
CA LYS A 108 9.20 15.59 7.95
C LYS A 108 9.71 16.60 8.98
N SER A 109 9.67 16.28 10.26
CA SER A 109 10.24 17.13 11.31
C SER A 109 11.76 17.27 11.17
N HIS A 110 12.47 16.16 10.91
CA HIS A 110 13.92 16.17 10.69
C HIS A 110 14.32 16.93 9.42
N VAL A 111 13.63 16.73 8.29
CA VAL A 111 13.85 17.47 7.04
C VAL A 111 13.71 18.97 7.28
N THR A 112 12.69 19.41 8.01
CA THR A 112 12.46 20.83 8.33
C THR A 112 13.59 21.42 9.20
N VAL A 113 14.21 20.63 10.09
CA VAL A 113 15.39 21.03 10.86
C VAL A 113 16.64 21.13 9.98
N TYR A 114 16.83 20.19 9.04
CA TYR A 114 17.97 20.21 8.12
C TYR A 114 17.87 21.36 7.10
N GLU A 115 16.69 21.67 6.59
CA GLU A 115 16.44 22.83 5.72
C GLU A 115 16.85 24.15 6.40
N LYS A 116 16.44 24.37 7.66
CA LYS A 116 16.84 25.55 8.44
C LYS A 116 18.36 25.59 8.66
N ARG A 117 18.98 24.46 9.02
CA ARG A 117 20.44 24.36 9.15
C ARG A 117 21.16 24.68 7.84
N ILE A 118 20.66 24.23 6.70
CA ILE A 118 21.22 24.55 5.37
C ILE A 118 21.06 26.04 5.05
N GLN A 119 19.92 26.66 5.36
CA GLN A 119 19.72 28.10 5.20
C GLN A 119 20.67 28.93 6.07
N ASP A 120 20.98 28.48 7.29
CA ASP A 120 21.97 29.13 8.16
C ASP A 120 23.42 28.90 7.70
N LEU A 121 23.76 27.67 7.27
CA LEU A 121 25.07 27.35 6.69
C LEU A 121 25.32 28.14 5.40
N ALA A 122 24.31 28.32 4.54
CA ALA A 122 24.42 29.08 3.30
C ALA A 122 24.88 30.54 3.51
N LYS A 123 24.69 31.11 4.71
CA LYS A 123 25.19 32.43 5.11
C LYS A 123 26.69 32.45 5.47
N ARG A 124 27.38 31.31 5.38
CA ARG A 124 28.82 31.14 5.67
C ARG A 124 29.58 30.50 4.50
N LEU A 125 28.88 30.10 3.43
CA LEU A 125 29.49 29.47 2.27
C LEU A 125 30.12 30.51 1.33
N PRO A 126 31.19 30.16 0.59
CA PRO A 126 31.82 31.07 -0.35
C PRO A 126 30.93 31.33 -1.57
N THR A 127 31.05 32.52 -2.15
CA THR A 127 30.26 33.01 -3.29
C THR A 127 30.03 32.01 -4.43
N PRO A 128 31.06 31.34 -5.01
CA PRO A 128 30.84 30.39 -6.11
C PRO A 128 29.91 29.23 -5.73
N LEU A 129 30.06 28.67 -4.53
CA LEU A 129 29.20 27.61 -4.03
C LEU A 129 27.77 28.12 -3.76
N VAL A 130 27.63 29.33 -3.22
CA VAL A 130 26.31 29.97 -3.00
C VAL A 130 25.59 30.20 -4.33
N ASP A 131 26.29 30.63 -5.38
CA ASP A 131 25.73 30.79 -6.73
C ASP A 131 25.23 29.47 -7.31
N GLU A 132 26.00 28.39 -7.14
CA GLU A 132 25.66 27.04 -7.61
C GLU A 132 24.47 26.42 -6.88
N ILE A 133 24.42 26.49 -5.54
CA ILE A 133 23.30 25.93 -4.76
C ILE A 133 22.05 26.82 -4.74
N ARG A 134 22.14 28.09 -5.18
CA ARG A 134 21.02 29.05 -5.22
C ARG A 134 19.70 28.49 -5.81
N PRO A 135 19.68 27.79 -6.96
CA PRO A 135 18.45 27.16 -7.48
C PRO A 135 17.88 26.07 -6.56
N LEU A 136 18.69 25.40 -5.75
CA LEU A 136 18.24 24.39 -4.78
C LEU A 136 17.77 25.05 -3.48
N LEU A 137 18.45 26.08 -3.00
CA LEU A 137 18.01 26.89 -1.85
C LEU A 137 16.62 27.51 -2.10
N ARG A 138 16.33 27.95 -3.33
CA ARG A 138 15.01 28.46 -3.74
C ARG A 138 13.89 27.40 -3.76
N LYS A 139 14.22 26.11 -3.73
CA LYS A 139 13.26 25.00 -3.61
C LYS A 139 12.98 24.59 -2.16
N ILE A 140 13.68 25.18 -1.20
CA ILE A 140 13.37 24.97 0.22
C ILE A 140 12.06 25.72 0.53
N PRO A 141 11.05 25.07 1.14
CA PRO A 141 9.83 25.73 1.57
C PRO A 141 10.11 26.94 2.46
N SER A 142 9.52 28.10 2.13
CA SER A 142 9.50 29.26 3.02
C SER A 142 8.43 29.16 4.10
N GLU A 143 7.39 28.36 3.86
CA GLU A 143 6.20 28.22 4.70
C GLU A 143 5.92 26.73 4.99
N GLU A 144 5.37 26.45 6.17
CA GLU A 144 5.12 25.08 6.65
C GLU A 144 3.99 24.35 5.88
N ASN A 145 3.20 25.11 5.09
CA ASN A 145 2.11 24.65 4.23
C ASN A 145 2.51 24.48 2.74
N ASP A 146 3.80 24.45 2.41
CA ASP A 146 4.21 24.14 1.03
C ASP A 146 3.74 22.73 0.61
N SER A 147 3.22 22.62 -0.61
CA SER A 147 2.68 21.38 -1.17
C SER A 147 3.77 20.43 -1.67
N THR A 148 5.05 20.79 -1.56
CA THR A 148 6.18 19.95 -1.97
C THR A 148 6.26 18.67 -1.13
N PRO A 149 6.19 17.46 -1.74
CA PRO A 149 6.27 16.19 -1.01
C PRO A 149 7.56 16.03 -0.19
N THR A 150 7.45 15.48 1.02
CA THR A 150 8.60 15.22 1.93
C THR A 150 9.79 14.52 1.24
N PRO A 151 9.60 13.50 0.37
CA PRO A 151 10.72 12.87 -0.33
C PRO A 151 11.51 13.84 -1.24
N ASN A 152 10.82 14.76 -1.91
CA ASN A 152 11.45 15.74 -2.81
C ASN A 152 12.24 16.79 -1.99
N ARG A 153 11.71 17.19 -0.84
CA ARG A 153 12.40 18.06 0.13
C ARG A 153 13.68 17.40 0.66
N LEU A 154 13.60 16.14 1.07
CA LEU A 154 14.76 15.35 1.51
C LEU A 154 15.81 15.22 0.40
N GLN A 155 15.41 14.94 -0.85
CA GLN A 155 16.32 14.90 -2.00
C GLN A 155 17.01 16.25 -2.23
N ASN A 156 16.30 17.38 -2.06
CA ASN A 156 16.88 18.71 -2.19
C ASN A 156 17.91 19.01 -1.08
N VAL A 157 17.62 18.62 0.17
CA VAL A 157 18.56 18.68 1.30
C VAL A 157 19.82 17.85 1.04
N ILE A 158 19.66 16.61 0.54
CA ILE A 158 20.78 15.74 0.19
C ILE A 158 21.61 16.34 -0.94
N ALA A 159 20.98 16.81 -2.03
CA ALA A 159 21.68 17.40 -3.16
C ALA A 159 22.52 18.64 -2.78
N ILE A 160 21.98 19.52 -1.91
CA ILE A 160 22.74 20.65 -1.38
C ILE A 160 23.92 20.17 -0.52
N SER A 161 23.70 19.16 0.33
CA SER A 161 24.76 18.60 1.18
C SER A 161 25.87 17.94 0.35
N THR A 162 25.53 17.27 -0.75
CA THR A 162 26.49 16.69 -1.69
C THR A 162 27.32 17.77 -2.37
N LEU A 163 26.72 18.85 -2.89
CA LEU A 163 27.49 19.94 -3.52
C LEU A 163 28.42 20.66 -2.52
N ILE A 164 27.99 20.81 -1.26
CA ILE A 164 28.83 21.35 -0.18
C ILE A 164 30.02 20.42 0.11
N ASP A 165 29.82 19.10 0.14
CA ASP A 165 30.88 18.12 0.35
C ASP A 165 31.83 18.03 -0.84
N GLU A 166 31.32 17.99 -2.07
CA GLU A 166 32.11 17.99 -3.31
C GLU A 166 33.01 19.24 -3.37
N PHE A 167 32.45 20.44 -3.15
CA PHE A 167 33.23 21.67 -3.07
C PHE A 167 34.28 21.62 -1.95
N ASN A 168 33.93 21.10 -0.76
CA ASN A 168 34.86 21.02 0.36
C ASN A 168 36.05 20.06 0.13
N ASN A 169 35.90 19.07 -0.76
CA ASN A 169 36.94 18.10 -1.09
C ASN A 169 37.76 18.46 -2.35
N ASP A 170 37.52 19.62 -2.99
CA ASP A 170 38.17 20.03 -4.24
C ASP A 170 38.87 21.41 -4.17
N LEU A 171 39.70 21.71 -5.18
CA LEU A 171 40.41 22.97 -5.39
C LEU A 171 39.73 23.81 -6.48
N THR A 172 38.71 24.57 -6.10
CA THR A 172 37.92 25.39 -7.04
C THR A 172 38.62 26.71 -7.39
N LEU A 173 38.92 26.91 -8.67
CA LEU A 173 39.36 28.20 -9.22
C LEU A 173 38.15 29.02 -9.67
N ALA A 174 38.07 30.28 -9.22
CA ALA A 174 37.06 31.25 -9.63
C ALA A 174 37.72 32.56 -10.10
N HIS A 175 37.01 33.31 -10.94
CA HIS A 175 37.41 34.65 -11.38
C HIS A 175 36.41 35.67 -10.84
N THR A 176 36.91 36.77 -10.27
CA THR A 176 36.07 37.83 -9.72
C THR A 176 36.68 39.21 -10.00
N ILE A 177 35.85 40.24 -9.98
CA ILE A 177 36.29 41.63 -10.09
C ILE A 177 36.35 42.21 -8.68
N LYS A 178 37.55 42.62 -8.25
CA LYS A 178 37.74 43.32 -6.97
C LYS A 178 37.91 44.82 -7.23
N THR A 179 37.11 45.63 -6.54
CA THR A 179 37.32 47.08 -6.46
C THR A 179 38.30 47.37 -5.34
N LEU A 180 39.33 48.18 -5.61
CA LEU A 180 40.32 48.64 -4.63
C LEU A 180 39.84 49.90 -3.92
N GLU A 181 40.53 50.29 -2.85
CA GLU A 181 40.26 51.53 -2.09
C GLU A 181 40.40 52.81 -2.94
N ASP A 182 41.19 52.78 -4.01
CA ASP A 182 41.34 53.88 -4.98
C ASP A 182 40.19 53.97 -6.00
N GLY A 183 39.22 53.06 -5.93
CA GLY A 183 38.08 52.97 -6.84
C GLY A 183 38.40 52.28 -8.18
N SER A 184 39.62 51.81 -8.41
CA SER A 184 39.96 50.98 -9.57
C SER A 184 39.37 49.58 -9.43
N ALA A 185 38.98 48.98 -10.55
CA ALA A 185 38.46 47.61 -10.59
C ALA A 185 39.46 46.73 -11.35
N ILE A 186 39.88 45.63 -10.73
CA ILE A 186 40.81 44.65 -11.32
C ILE A 186 40.19 43.25 -11.37
N GLU A 187 40.59 42.46 -12.34
CA GLU A 187 40.33 41.03 -12.32
C GLU A 187 41.26 40.32 -11.33
N VAL A 188 40.69 39.44 -10.51
CA VAL A 188 41.38 38.66 -9.50
C VAL A 188 40.97 37.20 -9.66
N ARG A 189 41.97 36.31 -9.69
CA ARG A 189 41.76 34.87 -9.63
C ARG A 189 41.77 34.42 -8.17
N VAL A 190 40.83 33.54 -7.80
CA VAL A 190 40.63 33.05 -6.44
C VAL A 190 40.66 31.53 -6.45
N LEU A 191 41.59 30.93 -5.72
CA LEU A 191 41.70 29.49 -5.53
C LEU A 191 41.17 29.12 -4.14
N TYR A 192 40.01 28.47 -4.09
CA TYR A 192 39.39 27.97 -2.88
C TYR A 192 39.98 26.62 -2.49
N TRP A 193 40.28 26.45 -1.21
CA TRP A 193 40.71 25.18 -0.61
C TRP A 193 39.54 24.61 0.20
N GLY A 194 38.54 24.10 -0.53
CA GLY A 194 37.25 23.75 0.04
C GLY A 194 36.66 24.89 0.88
N LEU A 195 36.12 24.54 2.05
CA LEU A 195 35.55 25.52 2.99
C LEU A 195 36.56 26.06 4.02
N ALA A 196 37.84 25.67 3.91
CA ALA A 196 38.86 26.03 4.91
C ALA A 196 39.39 27.47 4.73
N GLY A 197 39.47 27.94 3.49
CA GLY A 197 39.98 29.26 3.13
C GLY A 197 40.27 29.34 1.63
N ALA A 198 40.68 30.51 1.15
CA ALA A 198 41.05 30.71 -0.24
C ALA A 198 42.19 31.73 -0.38
N TYR A 199 42.91 31.66 -1.51
CA TYR A 199 43.96 32.61 -1.86
C TYR A 199 43.60 33.31 -3.14
N ALA A 200 43.91 34.59 -3.24
CA ALA A 200 43.57 35.39 -4.39
C ALA A 200 44.75 36.23 -4.88
N SER A 201 44.85 36.40 -6.20
CA SER A 201 45.93 37.14 -6.86
C SER A 201 45.41 37.87 -8.10
N ASN A 202 45.93 39.07 -8.36
CA ASN A 202 45.78 39.69 -9.68
C ASN A 202 46.63 38.94 -10.74
N THR A 203 46.39 39.23 -12.02
CA THR A 203 47.07 38.58 -13.16
C THR A 203 48.59 38.71 -13.11
N ASP A 204 49.12 39.86 -12.69
CA ASP A 204 50.56 40.11 -12.60
C ASP A 204 51.21 39.47 -11.36
N GLY A 205 50.41 39.10 -10.35
CA GLY A 205 50.86 38.60 -9.05
C GLY A 205 51.57 39.64 -8.19
N THR A 206 51.22 40.92 -8.36
CA THR A 206 51.70 42.04 -7.52
C THR A 206 50.82 42.26 -6.29
N ASN A 207 49.52 42.00 -6.41
CA ASN A 207 48.54 42.15 -5.34
C ASN A 207 47.95 40.77 -5.01
N ALA A 208 47.95 40.41 -3.73
CA ALA A 208 47.41 39.14 -3.26
C ALA A 208 46.64 39.29 -1.95
N TRP A 209 45.70 38.37 -1.73
CA TRP A 209 44.84 38.32 -0.55
C TRP A 209 44.73 36.90 0.00
N ILE A 210 44.56 36.82 1.31
CA ILE A 210 44.13 35.61 2.02
C ILE A 210 42.66 35.82 2.38
N ILE A 211 41.82 34.89 1.94
CA ILE A 211 40.38 34.92 2.19
C ILE A 211 40.04 33.86 3.24
N THR A 212 39.40 34.28 4.33
CA THR A 212 39.01 33.41 5.43
C THR A 212 37.49 33.33 5.58
N PRO A 213 36.94 32.16 5.96
CA PRO A 213 35.51 32.03 6.25
C PRO A 213 35.13 32.93 7.44
N ALA A 214 33.99 33.62 7.30
CA ALA A 214 33.40 34.48 8.32
C ALA A 214 31.87 34.43 8.23
N GLN A 215 31.17 35.06 9.18
CA GLN A 215 29.71 35.13 9.15
C GLN A 215 29.23 36.14 8.10
N GLY A 216 28.40 35.70 7.16
CA GLY A 216 27.89 36.51 6.05
C GLY A 216 28.73 36.32 4.79
N GLU A 217 29.80 37.09 4.67
CA GLU A 217 30.73 37.04 3.54
C GLU A 217 32.14 36.71 4.03
N TRP A 218 32.89 35.98 3.22
CA TRP A 218 34.28 35.63 3.54
C TRP A 218 35.17 36.88 3.53
N THR A 219 35.99 37.05 4.57
CA THR A 219 36.81 38.25 4.76
C THR A 219 38.07 38.20 3.91
N TRP A 220 38.34 39.28 3.19
CA TRP A 220 39.53 39.44 2.35
C TRP A 220 40.59 40.25 3.10
N ASN A 221 41.71 39.63 3.45
CA ASN A 221 42.83 40.29 4.10
C ASN A 221 43.97 40.51 3.10
N ASP A 222 44.54 41.70 3.04
CA ASP A 222 45.70 41.99 2.19
C ASP A 222 46.92 41.16 2.62
N ALA A 223 47.60 40.59 1.63
CA ALA A 223 48.71 39.66 1.83
C ALA A 223 49.89 39.98 0.90
N LEU A 224 50.21 41.27 0.74
CA LEU A 224 51.24 41.76 -0.19
C LEU A 224 52.61 41.07 0.01
N ASP A 225 53.03 40.88 1.26
CA ASP A 225 54.28 40.20 1.62
C ASP A 225 54.33 38.74 1.12
N ASN A 226 53.17 38.12 0.92
CA ASN A 226 53.00 36.74 0.47
C ASN A 226 52.66 36.65 -1.03
N ALA A 227 52.53 37.77 -1.74
CA ALA A 227 52.18 37.78 -3.17
C ALA A 227 53.10 36.92 -4.05
N PRO A 228 54.44 36.88 -3.86
CA PRO A 228 55.31 35.97 -4.63
C PRO A 228 55.01 34.48 -4.40
N ALA A 229 54.64 34.10 -3.18
CA ALA A 229 54.29 32.72 -2.85
C ALA A 229 52.90 32.34 -3.38
N ILE A 230 51.92 33.23 -3.25
CA ILE A 230 50.56 33.05 -3.78
C ILE A 230 50.60 33.01 -5.32
N LYS A 231 51.39 33.86 -5.99
CA LYS A 231 51.62 33.77 -7.44
C LYS A 231 52.14 32.38 -7.84
N ARG A 232 53.16 31.88 -7.13
CA ARG A 232 53.74 30.56 -7.38
C ARG A 232 52.75 29.41 -7.16
N LEU A 233 51.80 29.56 -6.24
CA LEU A 233 50.70 28.60 -6.06
C LEU A 233 49.83 28.51 -7.33
N PHE A 234 49.43 29.66 -7.90
CA PHE A 234 48.69 29.69 -9.16
C PHE A 234 49.52 29.14 -10.33
N ASP A 235 50.82 29.48 -10.42
CA ASP A 235 51.71 28.94 -11.47
C ASP A 235 51.81 27.40 -11.41
N VAL A 236 51.89 26.82 -10.20
CA VAL A 236 51.90 25.35 -10.00
C VAL A 236 50.54 24.73 -10.32
N TYR A 237 49.43 25.38 -9.96
CA TYR A 237 48.07 24.93 -10.26
C TYR A 237 47.80 24.93 -11.79
N ASP A 238 48.17 26.02 -12.46
CA ASP A 238 48.07 26.19 -13.92
C ASP A 238 49.06 25.29 -14.70
N LYS A 239 49.99 24.63 -13.99
CA LYS A 239 51.08 23.79 -14.55
C LYS A 239 52.00 24.57 -15.49
N SER A 240 52.17 25.88 -15.25
CA SER A 240 53.09 26.76 -15.99
C SER A 240 54.54 26.59 -15.56
N VAL A 241 54.77 25.99 -14.39
CA VAL A 241 56.09 25.66 -13.80
C VAL A 241 56.15 24.20 -13.36
N ASP A 242 57.37 23.69 -13.15
CA ASP A 242 57.58 22.35 -12.60
C ASP A 242 56.90 22.17 -11.24
N PRO A 243 56.32 20.98 -10.93
CA PRO A 243 55.70 20.69 -9.65
C PRO A 243 56.63 20.98 -8.46
N ALA A 244 56.23 21.92 -7.61
CA ALA A 244 57.01 22.40 -6.48
C ALA A 244 56.14 22.53 -5.23
N LEU A 245 56.73 22.27 -4.07
CA LEU A 245 56.09 22.53 -2.78
C LEU A 245 56.11 24.04 -2.53
N VAL A 246 54.93 24.65 -2.49
CA VAL A 246 54.75 26.08 -2.19
C VAL A 246 54.33 26.23 -0.73
N GLN A 247 55.06 27.04 0.04
CA GLN A 247 54.67 27.40 1.40
C GLN A 247 53.82 28.66 1.34
N ILE A 248 52.59 28.57 1.85
CA ILE A 248 51.61 29.66 1.92
C ILE A 248 51.14 29.81 3.38
N PRO A 249 50.93 31.05 3.86
CA PRO A 249 50.44 31.28 5.22
C PRO A 249 48.97 30.82 5.33
N PHE A 250 48.68 29.98 6.32
CA PHE A 250 47.32 29.55 6.62
C PHE A 250 46.98 29.84 8.07
N SER A 251 45.79 30.39 8.32
CA SER A 251 45.27 30.74 9.65
C SER A 251 43.90 30.12 9.88
N PHE A 252 43.80 29.22 10.85
CA PHE A 252 42.52 28.68 11.29
C PHE A 252 41.72 29.77 12.01
N HIS A 253 40.49 30.05 11.55
CA HIS A 253 39.55 30.86 12.32
C HIS A 253 38.91 29.99 13.41
N SER A 254 39.46 30.05 14.61
CA SER A 254 38.86 29.47 15.81
C SER A 254 37.68 30.32 16.24
N GLU A 255 36.45 30.05 15.76
CA GLU A 255 35.25 30.47 16.49
C GLU A 255 35.38 29.89 17.91
N GLY A 256 35.50 30.78 18.90
CA GLY A 256 35.99 30.41 20.23
C GLY A 256 35.12 29.34 20.89
N GLY A 257 35.77 28.32 21.44
CA GLY A 257 35.12 27.45 22.41
C GLY A 257 34.67 28.29 23.60
N VAL A 258 33.36 28.35 23.82
CA VAL A 258 32.77 28.82 25.07
C VAL A 258 32.43 27.58 25.88
N GLU A 259 32.79 27.62 27.16
CA GLU A 259 32.54 26.58 28.18
C GLU A 259 31.04 26.27 28.38
#